data_AF-A0A1S9I184-F1
#
_entry.id   AF-A0A1S9I184-F1
#
_cell.length_a   1.000
_cell.length_b   1.000
_cell.length_c   1.000
_cell.angle_alpha   90.00
_cell.angle_beta   90.00
_cell.angle_gamma   90.00
#
_symmetry.space_group_name_H-M   'P 1'
#
loop_
_entity.id
_entity.type
_entity.pdbx_description
1 polymer ?
#
loop_
_entity_poly.entity_id
_entity_poly.type
_entity_poly.pdbx_seq_one_letter_code
_entity_poly.pdbx_strand_id
1 'polypeptide(L)'
;MNKRKSKFIILGIVIVLLAVFGYNQYQKKQKFIGTPLEPIYKVVKIQNFKEGTYEDYKALFSNPNKVITKEQFDAYRDSNKSKETFKYDNDSIKGIMSHMKSEEKDKDLYKVYYLKNVNDDNEKKDANYWIVVKENNKWLIKN
;
A
#
# COMPACT_ATOMS: atom_id res chain seq x y z
N MET A 1 29.70 34.94 -19.83
CA MET A 1 28.78 34.51 -18.75
C MET A 1 29.58 33.97 -17.58
N ASN A 2 29.39 34.53 -16.38
CA ASN A 2 30.31 34.31 -15.24
C ASN A 2 30.09 32.92 -14.61
N LYS A 3 31.07 32.00 -14.70
CA LYS A 3 30.95 30.57 -14.32
C LYS A 3 30.43 30.36 -12.89
N ARG A 4 30.70 31.28 -11.96
CA ARG A 4 30.17 31.25 -10.58
C ARG A 4 28.66 31.51 -10.51
N LYS A 5 28.13 32.51 -11.22
CA LYS A 5 26.69 32.84 -11.21
C LYS A 5 25.84 31.73 -11.82
N SER A 6 26.33 31.06 -12.86
CA SER A 6 25.66 29.92 -13.50
C SER A 6 25.52 28.71 -12.55
N LYS A 7 26.55 28.41 -11.73
CA LYS A 7 26.49 27.32 -10.74
C LYS A 7 25.44 27.54 -9.65
N PHE A 8 25.26 28.77 -9.17
CA PHE A 8 24.25 29.07 -8.13
C PHE A 8 22.81 28.97 -8.66
N ILE A 9 22.57 29.34 -9.93
CA ILE A 9 21.25 29.20 -10.57
C ILE A 9 20.91 27.72 -10.76
N ILE A 10 21.86 26.91 -11.22
CA ILE A 10 21.67 25.47 -11.39
C ILE A 10 21.41 24.78 -10.05
N LEU A 11 22.16 25.14 -9.00
CA LEU A 11 21.97 24.58 -7.66
C LEU A 11 20.59 24.92 -7.08
N GLY A 12 20.12 26.15 -7.29
CA GLY A 12 18.76 26.58 -6.88
C GLY A 12 17.66 25.78 -7.58
N ILE A 13 17.78 25.54 -8.88
CA ILE A 13 16.82 24.73 -9.65
C ILE A 13 16.79 23.27 -9.16
N VAL A 14 17.95 22.68 -8.87
CA VAL A 14 18.04 21.30 -8.34
C VAL A 14 17.36 21.19 -6.97
N ILE A 15 17.53 22.17 -6.09
CA ILE A 15 16.88 22.17 -4.76
C ILE A 15 15.35 22.28 -4.89
N VAL A 16 14.84 23.13 -5.78
CA VAL A 16 13.39 23.24 -6.01
C VAL A 16 12.82 21.94 -6.58
N LEU A 17 13.52 21.30 -7.53
CA LEU A 17 13.09 20.01 -8.09
C LEU A 17 13.09 18.91 -7.02
N LEU A 18 14.09 18.85 -6.15
CA LEU A 18 14.13 17.90 -5.02
C LEU A 18 13.00 18.16 -4.01
N ALA A 19 12.69 19.42 -3.71
CA ALA A 19 11.59 19.80 -2.83
C ALA A 19 10.22 19.41 -3.43
N VAL A 20 9.99 19.69 -4.72
CA VAL A 20 8.77 19.30 -5.43
C VAL A 20 8.65 17.77 -5.53
N PHE A 21 9.75 17.06 -5.80
CA PHE A 21 9.77 15.60 -5.83
C PHE A 21 9.49 15.00 -4.45
N GLY A 22 10.11 15.54 -3.40
CA GLY A 22 9.89 15.15 -2.01
C GLY A 22 8.45 15.41 -1.55
N TYR A 23 7.89 16.57 -1.88
CA TYR A 23 6.50 16.93 -1.57
C TYR A 23 5.49 16.02 -2.29
N ASN A 24 5.74 15.72 -3.58
CA ASN A 24 4.91 14.78 -4.33
C ASN A 24 5.01 13.35 -3.78
N GLN A 25 6.19 12.90 -3.35
CA GLN A 25 6.34 11.61 -2.66
C GLN A 25 5.60 11.60 -1.31
N TYR A 26 5.64 12.69 -0.55
CA TYR A 26 5.00 12.83 0.75
C TYR A 26 3.47 12.82 0.66
N GLN A 27 2.89 13.62 -0.24
CA GLN A 27 1.45 13.62 -0.54
C GLN A 27 0.96 12.24 -1.00
N LYS A 28 1.77 11.52 -1.78
CA LYS A 28 1.42 10.17 -2.28
C LYS A 28 1.43 9.10 -1.18
N LYS A 29 2.30 9.21 -0.17
CA LYS A 29 2.26 8.33 1.02
C LYS A 29 1.00 8.57 1.86
N GLN A 30 0.49 9.80 1.91
CA GLN A 30 -0.67 10.13 2.74
C GLN A 30 -2.00 9.57 2.23
N LYS A 31 -2.17 9.28 0.92
CA LYS A 31 -3.48 8.87 0.36
C LYS A 31 -4.11 7.67 1.07
N PHE A 32 -3.30 6.77 1.65
CA PHE A 32 -3.80 5.56 2.31
C PHE A 32 -3.76 5.63 3.84
N ILE A 33 -2.97 6.54 4.43
CA ILE A 33 -2.80 6.63 5.89
C ILE A 33 -4.11 7.11 6.52
N GLY A 34 -4.53 6.46 7.61
CA GLY A 34 -5.78 6.78 8.30
C GLY A 34 -7.04 6.29 7.57
N THR A 35 -6.90 5.57 6.47
CA THR A 35 -8.01 5.00 5.70
C THR A 35 -8.08 3.48 5.86
N PRO A 36 -9.23 2.83 5.54
CA PRO A 36 -9.33 1.38 5.48
C PRO A 36 -8.35 0.70 4.51
N LEU A 37 -7.72 1.45 3.60
CA LEU A 37 -6.70 0.92 2.68
C LEU A 37 -5.31 0.84 3.33
N GLU A 38 -5.08 1.49 4.47
CA GLU A 38 -3.78 1.54 5.14
C GLU A 38 -3.16 0.16 5.41
N PRO A 39 -3.86 -0.80 6.04
CA PRO A 39 -3.24 -2.07 6.35
C PRO A 39 -2.94 -2.89 5.08
N ILE A 40 -3.78 -2.79 4.03
CA ILE A 40 -3.53 -3.46 2.75
C ILE A 40 -2.31 -2.85 2.04
N TYR A 41 -2.18 -1.52 2.05
CA TYR A 41 -0.99 -0.85 1.57
C TYR A 41 0.27 -1.37 2.27
N LYS A 42 0.25 -1.51 3.60
CA LYS A 42 1.37 -2.06 4.37
C LYS A 42 1.65 -3.54 4.06
N VAL A 43 0.61 -4.37 3.87
CA VAL A 43 0.79 -5.77 3.42
C VAL A 43 1.53 -5.82 2.09
N VAL A 44 1.08 -5.06 1.09
CA VAL A 44 1.72 -5.01 -0.23
C VAL A 44 3.19 -4.61 -0.10
N LYS A 45 3.49 -3.57 0.68
CA LYS A 45 4.88 -3.16 0.96
C LYS A 45 5.73 -4.27 1.55
N ILE A 46 5.24 -4.90 2.61
CA ILE A 46 6.02 -5.88 3.38
C ILE A 46 6.19 -7.17 2.57
N GLN A 47 5.12 -7.68 1.97
CA GLN A 47 5.13 -8.97 1.29
C GLN A 47 5.69 -8.90 -0.13
N ASN A 48 5.29 -7.90 -0.93
CA ASN A 48 5.69 -7.84 -2.35
C ASN A 48 7.00 -7.09 -2.57
N PHE A 49 7.22 -6.01 -1.82
CA PHE A 49 8.39 -5.14 -1.97
C PHE A 49 9.44 -5.36 -0.89
N LYS A 50 9.22 -6.35 -0.01
CA LYS A 50 10.15 -6.73 1.05
C LYS A 50 10.49 -5.58 2.02
N GLU A 51 9.62 -4.57 2.10
CA GLU A 51 9.78 -3.38 2.94
C GLU A 51 9.15 -3.57 4.33
N GLY A 52 9.78 -4.37 5.18
CA GLY A 52 9.41 -4.56 6.59
C GLY A 52 9.64 -5.97 7.12
N THR A 53 9.24 -6.20 8.36
CA THR A 53 9.45 -7.44 9.11
C THR A 53 8.18 -8.29 9.22
N TYR A 54 8.34 -9.53 9.69
CA TYR A 54 7.21 -10.39 10.02
C TYR A 54 6.36 -9.81 11.17
N GLU A 55 6.98 -9.17 12.17
CA GLU A 55 6.22 -8.53 13.26
C GLU A 55 5.45 -7.30 12.78
N ASP A 56 6.01 -6.52 11.84
CA ASP A 56 5.28 -5.43 11.18
C ASP A 56 4.05 -5.96 10.44
N TYR A 57 4.17 -7.12 9.79
CA TYR A 57 3.07 -7.79 9.10
C TYR A 57 1.99 -8.25 10.09
N LYS A 58 2.38 -8.93 11.18
CA LYS A 58 1.45 -9.41 12.20
C LYS A 58 0.63 -8.29 12.83
N ALA A 59 1.26 -7.13 13.05
CA ALA A 59 0.62 -5.95 13.62
C ALA A 59 -0.48 -5.34 12.73
N LEU A 60 -0.63 -5.80 11.48
CA LEU A 60 -1.69 -5.35 10.57
C LEU A 60 -3.01 -6.09 10.78
N PHE A 61 -3.05 -7.13 11.61
CA PHE A 61 -4.20 -8.01 11.78
C PHE A 61 -4.89 -7.79 13.14
N SER A 62 -6.22 -7.94 13.18
CA SER A 62 -7.00 -7.85 14.42
C SER A 62 -6.64 -8.95 15.40
N ASN A 63 -6.23 -10.12 14.90
CA ASN A 63 -5.71 -11.21 15.72
C ASN A 63 -4.31 -11.65 15.25
N PRO A 64 -3.24 -11.08 15.84
CA PRO A 64 -1.86 -11.40 15.49
C PRO A 64 -1.45 -12.86 15.75
N ASN A 65 -2.23 -13.61 16.54
CA ASN A 65 -1.96 -15.03 16.84
C ASN A 65 -2.61 -15.97 15.81
N LYS A 66 -3.47 -15.46 14.93
CA LYS A 66 -4.14 -16.22 13.86
C LYS A 66 -3.61 -15.89 12.46
N VAL A 67 -2.39 -15.39 12.38
CA VAL A 67 -1.70 -15.15 11.11
C VAL A 67 -0.85 -16.37 10.73
N ILE A 68 -0.48 -16.45 9.45
CA ILE A 68 0.47 -17.46 8.95
C ILE A 68 1.79 -17.42 9.73
N THR A 69 2.52 -18.54 9.81
CA THR A 69 3.81 -18.60 10.52
C THR A 69 4.88 -17.77 9.82
N LYS A 70 6.00 -17.52 10.52
CA LYS A 70 7.14 -16.80 9.95
C LYS A 70 7.69 -17.52 8.71
N GLU A 71 7.78 -18.84 8.76
CA GLU A 71 8.26 -19.67 7.66
C GLU A 71 7.34 -19.55 6.44
N GLN A 72 6.02 -19.57 6.66
CA GLN A 72 5.04 -19.39 5.59
C GLN A 72 5.09 -17.97 5.01
N PHE A 73 5.29 -16.96 5.85
CA PHE A 73 5.46 -15.57 5.43
C PHE A 73 6.72 -15.38 4.58
N ASP A 74 7.85 -15.92 5.02
CA ASP A 74 9.12 -15.82 4.27
C ASP A 74 9.02 -16.60 2.94
N ALA A 75 8.46 -17.80 2.97
CA ALA A 75 8.21 -18.58 1.75
C ALA A 75 7.30 -17.85 0.76
N TYR A 76 6.28 -17.13 1.23
CA TYR A 76 5.44 -16.29 0.37
C TYR A 76 6.26 -15.17 -0.28
N ARG A 77 7.07 -14.44 0.50
CA ARG A 77 7.92 -13.33 0.03
C ARG A 77 8.95 -13.73 -1.01
N ASP A 78 9.45 -14.96 -0.93
CA ASP A 78 10.46 -15.49 -1.85
C ASP A 78 9.84 -16.20 -3.06
N SER A 79 8.52 -16.41 -3.06
CA SER A 79 7.78 -17.00 -4.16
C SER A 79 7.27 -15.98 -5.19
N ASN A 80 6.79 -16.47 -6.33
CA ASN A 80 6.06 -15.66 -7.32
C ASN A 80 4.57 -15.45 -6.97
N LYS A 81 4.07 -15.98 -5.83
CA LYS A 81 2.64 -15.91 -5.45
C LYS A 81 2.11 -14.48 -5.32
N SER A 82 2.98 -13.53 -5.00
CA SER A 82 2.62 -12.11 -4.94
C SER A 82 2.13 -11.58 -6.30
N LYS A 83 2.74 -12.02 -7.41
CA LYS A 83 2.33 -11.68 -8.78
C LYS A 83 1.03 -12.39 -9.19
N GLU A 84 0.75 -13.56 -8.62
CA GLU A 84 -0.50 -14.28 -8.81
C GLU A 84 -1.66 -13.62 -8.05
N THR A 85 -1.38 -13.08 -6.86
CA THR A 85 -2.35 -12.38 -6.01
C THR A 85 -2.67 -10.99 -6.57
N PHE A 86 -1.64 -10.25 -6.97
CA PHE A 86 -1.76 -8.92 -7.56
C PHE A 86 -1.37 -8.97 -9.04
N LYS A 87 -2.37 -9.18 -9.90
CA LYS A 87 -2.19 -9.45 -11.34
C LYS A 87 -2.06 -8.18 -12.19
N TYR A 88 -2.56 -7.05 -11.70
CA TYR A 88 -2.68 -5.79 -12.41
C TYR A 88 -1.68 -4.76 -11.85
N ASP A 89 -0.92 -4.12 -12.74
CA ASP A 89 0.07 -3.08 -12.45
C ASP A 89 0.96 -3.39 -11.23
N ASN A 90 1.49 -4.61 -11.20
CA ASN A 90 2.18 -5.18 -10.03
C ASN A 90 3.66 -4.86 -9.93
N ASP A 91 4.17 -4.03 -10.84
CA ASP A 91 5.53 -3.52 -10.86
C ASP A 91 5.78 -2.44 -9.78
N SER A 92 4.71 -1.86 -9.24
CA SER A 92 4.81 -0.81 -8.23
C SER A 92 3.70 -0.90 -7.19
N ILE A 93 3.99 -0.50 -5.94
CA ILE A 93 2.98 -0.39 -4.88
C ILE A 93 1.81 0.49 -5.35
N LYS A 94 2.12 1.58 -6.06
CA LYS A 94 1.11 2.51 -6.56
C LYS A 94 0.17 1.85 -7.57
N GLY A 95 0.70 1.07 -8.52
CA GLY A 95 -0.09 0.35 -9.51
C GLY A 95 -1.02 -0.65 -8.84
N ILE A 96 -0.50 -1.47 -7.92
CA ILE A 96 -1.32 -2.39 -7.13
C ILE A 96 -2.42 -1.66 -6.38
N MET A 97 -2.10 -0.55 -5.71
CA MET A 97 -3.08 0.19 -4.92
C MET A 97 -4.09 0.99 -5.76
N SER A 98 -3.83 1.30 -7.04
CA SER A 98 -4.85 1.92 -7.90
C SER A 98 -5.99 0.97 -8.27
N HIS A 99 -5.77 -0.32 -8.08
CA HIS A 99 -6.75 -1.39 -8.26
C HIS A 99 -7.53 -1.72 -6.96
N MET A 100 -7.28 -0.97 -5.88
CA MET A 100 -7.94 -1.16 -4.60
C MET A 100 -9.15 -0.24 -4.43
N LYS A 101 -10.28 -0.80 -4.00
CA LYS A 101 -11.49 -0.05 -3.65
C LYS A 101 -11.99 -0.47 -2.26
N SER A 102 -12.15 0.49 -1.36
CA SER A 102 -12.78 0.28 -0.05
C SER A 102 -14.26 0.64 -0.11
N GLU A 103 -15.12 -0.20 0.47
CA GLU A 103 -16.55 0.04 0.61
C GLU A 103 -16.95 -0.19 2.06
N GLU A 104 -17.61 0.79 2.66
CA GLU A 104 -18.14 0.69 4.02
C GLU A 104 -19.27 -0.35 4.06
N LYS A 105 -19.23 -1.22 5.07
CA LYS A 105 -20.29 -2.19 5.35
C LYS A 105 -21.06 -1.84 6.61
N ASP A 106 -20.34 -1.34 7.61
CA ASP A 106 -20.88 -0.82 8.84
C ASP A 106 -19.89 0.23 9.39
N LYS A 107 -20.28 0.93 10.45
CA LYS A 107 -19.39 1.82 11.18
C LYS A 107 -18.11 1.06 11.53
N ASP A 108 -16.98 1.64 11.12
CA ASP A 108 -15.65 1.09 11.37
C ASP A 108 -15.39 -0.31 10.75
N LEU A 109 -16.20 -0.77 9.79
CA LEU A 109 -16.06 -2.05 9.10
C LEU A 109 -16.16 -1.89 7.57
N TYR A 110 -15.11 -2.28 6.86
CA TYR A 110 -14.99 -2.08 5.42
C TYR A 110 -14.63 -3.38 4.70
N LYS A 111 -15.11 -3.52 3.46
CA LYS A 111 -14.56 -4.44 2.48
C LYS A 111 -13.55 -3.71 1.61
N VAL A 112 -12.36 -4.27 1.45
CA VAL A 112 -11.35 -3.78 0.52
C VAL A 112 -11.20 -4.79 -0.60
N TYR A 113 -11.56 -4.38 -1.82
CA TYR A 113 -11.53 -5.20 -3.02
C TYR A 113 -10.28 -4.91 -3.84
N TYR A 114 -9.75 -5.93 -4.51
CA TYR A 114 -8.78 -5.79 -5.58
C TYR A 114 -9.46 -6.09 -6.93
N LEU A 115 -9.55 -5.08 -7.79
CA LEU A 115 -10.34 -5.07 -9.01
C LEU A 115 -9.44 -4.75 -10.21
N LYS A 116 -9.80 -5.18 -11.42
CA LYS A 116 -9.11 -4.73 -12.64
C LYS A 116 -9.49 -3.29 -12.97
N ASN A 117 -10.74 -2.93 -12.71
CA ASN A 117 -11.26 -1.57 -12.84
C ASN A 117 -12.11 -1.21 -11.61
N VAL A 118 -11.60 -0.28 -10.80
CA VAL A 118 -12.29 0.17 -9.58
C VAL A 118 -13.64 0.86 -9.85
N ASN A 119 -13.90 1.29 -11.08
CA ASN A 119 -15.16 1.93 -11.46
C ASN A 119 -16.22 0.94 -11.95
N ASP A 120 -15.87 -0.32 -12.19
CA ASP A 120 -16.82 -1.36 -12.60
C ASP A 120 -17.30 -2.15 -11.38
N ASP A 121 -18.51 -1.83 -10.91
CA ASP A 121 -19.09 -2.53 -9.76
C ASP A 121 -19.46 -4.00 -10.06
N ASN A 122 -19.54 -4.41 -11.34
CA ASN A 122 -19.79 -5.81 -11.68
C ASN A 122 -18.59 -6.70 -11.32
N GLU A 123 -17.37 -6.18 -11.37
CA GLU A 123 -16.16 -6.92 -11.04
C GLU A 123 -16.12 -7.34 -9.56
N LYS A 124 -16.90 -6.68 -8.68
CA LYS A 124 -16.92 -7.00 -7.24
C LYS A 124 -17.48 -8.38 -6.90
N LYS A 125 -18.33 -8.97 -7.75
CA LYS A 125 -19.03 -10.23 -7.45
C LYS A 125 -18.06 -11.40 -7.26
N ASP A 126 -17.01 -11.42 -8.07
CA ASP A 126 -16.01 -12.50 -8.10
C ASP A 126 -14.63 -12.03 -7.60
N ALA A 127 -14.54 -10.80 -7.09
CA ALA A 127 -13.29 -10.22 -6.62
C ALA A 127 -12.87 -10.77 -5.26
N ASN A 128 -11.56 -10.99 -5.11
CA ASN A 128 -10.95 -11.18 -3.81
C ASN A 128 -11.11 -9.90 -2.98
N TYR A 129 -11.43 -10.07 -1.70
CA TYR A 129 -11.55 -8.96 -0.77
C TYR A 129 -10.98 -9.28 0.60
N TRP A 130 -10.53 -8.23 1.28
CA TRP A 130 -10.20 -8.24 2.69
C TRP A 130 -11.31 -7.56 3.48
N ILE A 131 -11.51 -7.99 4.72
CA ILE A 131 -12.31 -7.26 5.69
C ILE A 131 -11.34 -6.43 6.53
N VAL A 132 -11.62 -5.13 6.66
CA VAL A 132 -10.83 -4.20 7.46
C VAL A 132 -11.72 -3.58 8.53
N VAL A 133 -11.24 -3.58 9.77
CA VAL A 133 -11.96 -3.07 10.95
C VAL A 133 -11.15 -1.97 11.63
N LYS A 134 -11.81 -0.98 12.23
CA LYS A 134 -11.16 0.00 13.09
C LYS A 134 -11.23 -0.44 14.54
N GLU A 135 -10.09 -0.65 15.16
CA GLU A 135 -9.97 -0.98 16.59
C GLU A 135 -8.95 -0.05 17.23
N ASN A 136 -9.28 0.57 18.38
CA ASN A 136 -8.40 1.49 19.09
C ASN A 136 -7.81 2.59 18.18
N ASN A 137 -8.66 3.14 17.31
CA ASN A 137 -8.30 4.16 16.30
C ASN A 137 -7.26 3.71 15.25
N LYS A 138 -7.09 2.40 15.04
CA LYS A 138 -6.21 1.81 14.02
C LYS A 138 -7.01 0.91 13.08
N TRP A 139 -6.70 0.96 11.79
CA TRP A 139 -7.27 0.05 10.79
C TRP A 139 -6.49 -1.26 10.76
N LEU A 140 -7.19 -2.38 10.90
CA LEU A 140 -6.63 -3.73 10.96
C LEU A 140 -7.37 -4.66 10.00
N ILE A 141 -6.67 -5.64 9.43
CA ILE A 141 -7.25 -6.72 8.64
C ILE A 141 -7.89 -7.71 9.61
N LYS A 142 -9.17 -8.00 9.39
CA LYS A 142 -9.92 -8.96 10.19
C LYS A 142 -9.56 -10.39 9.77
N ASN A 143 -9.13 -11.21 10.74
CA ASN A 143 -8.75 -12.62 10.57
C ASN A 143 -9.18 -13.51 11.75
#